data_AF-A0A9E1P0D6-F1
#
_entry.id   AF-A0A9E1P0D6-F1
#
_cell.length_a   1.000
_cell.length_b   1.000
_cell.length_c   1.000
_cell.angle_alpha   90.00
_cell.angle_beta   90.00
_cell.angle_gamma   90.00
#
_symmetry.space_group_name_H-M   'P 1'
#
loop_
_entity.id
_entity.type
_entity.pdbx_description
1 polymer ?
#
loop_
_entity_poly.entity_id
_entity_poly.type
_entity_poly.pdbx_seq_one_letter_code
_entity_poly.pdbx_strand_id
1 'polypeptide(L)'
;MNIAIKPMAAAVALVISTSGMANDLALEEVVVTAQKREQNLNDVGISISAITGGQMKELGISDATEMAEFTPGLVLTETQPSGVPIYTIRGVGFDDYSVGSSSTVGVYVDEVALPYPTMTRGVMFDVARVEVLKGPQGTLYGRNSTGGAINFISNKPSDEFEASISLDVGNYEYYKADTYISGALSDTVRGRIALTTTQQGEGWQESITTNDKLGEKDEVAGRVLLQWDASDTVDLTFNLHANTDQSDGPAAEVIRETNFAFAVNPQPGLATTFDPFLYPGLVGAENVSEDFAGFADTLAFRSNSEDPGQADWGLRQLIAYLRSKWESAVSCV
;
A
#
# COMPACT_ATOMS: atom_id res chain seq x y z
N MET A 1 77.11 11.25 -27.09
CA MET A 1 76.05 10.25 -27.27
C MET A 1 74.74 10.97 -27.04
N ASN A 2 74.15 11.57 -28.09
CA ASN A 2 72.94 12.39 -27.99
C ASN A 2 71.78 11.57 -28.56
N ILE A 3 70.81 11.21 -27.73
CA ILE A 3 69.59 10.55 -28.16
C ILE A 3 68.48 11.61 -28.19
N ALA A 4 68.06 11.94 -29.40
CA ALA A 4 66.95 12.84 -29.69
C ALA A 4 65.62 12.10 -29.46
N ILE A 5 64.71 12.70 -28.68
CA ILE A 5 63.35 12.19 -28.46
C ILE A 5 62.43 12.90 -29.46
N LYS A 6 61.88 12.14 -30.42
CA LYS A 6 60.77 12.58 -31.29
C LYS A 6 59.44 12.33 -30.56
N PRO A 7 58.48 13.28 -30.57
CA PRO A 7 57.11 12.98 -30.16
C PRO A 7 56.38 12.30 -31.33
N MET A 8 55.84 11.11 -31.08
CA MET A 8 55.00 10.36 -32.02
C MET A 8 53.54 10.65 -31.65
N ALA A 9 52.86 11.45 -32.47
CA ALA A 9 51.43 11.70 -32.34
C ALA A 9 50.66 10.46 -32.83
N ALA A 10 50.01 9.76 -31.91
CA ALA A 10 49.06 8.70 -32.25
C ALA A 10 47.65 9.31 -32.33
N ALA A 11 47.10 9.39 -33.55
CA ALA A 11 45.72 9.74 -33.77
C ALA A 11 44.83 8.54 -33.45
N VAL A 12 44.04 8.62 -32.38
CA VAL A 12 42.97 7.66 -32.08
C VAL A 12 41.73 8.09 -32.87
N ALA A 13 41.43 7.36 -33.94
CA ALA A 13 40.17 7.52 -34.66
C ALA A 13 39.06 6.80 -33.87
N LEU A 14 38.17 7.58 -33.27
CA LEU A 14 36.96 7.09 -32.60
C LEU A 14 35.96 6.64 -33.67
N VAL A 15 35.83 5.32 -33.85
CA VAL A 15 34.73 4.74 -34.65
C VAL A 15 33.49 4.74 -33.78
N ILE A 16 32.61 5.72 -33.99
CA ILE A 16 31.27 5.70 -33.41
C ILE A 16 30.44 4.76 -34.28
N SER A 17 30.35 3.50 -33.87
CA SER A 17 29.35 2.58 -34.41
C SER A 17 27.97 3.05 -33.94
N THR A 18 27.26 3.76 -34.81
CA THR A 18 25.82 3.99 -34.66
C THR A 18 25.09 2.68 -34.95
N SER A 19 25.04 1.79 -33.96
CA SER A 19 24.05 0.72 -33.93
C SER A 19 22.69 1.38 -33.78
N GLY A 20 21.89 1.33 -34.85
CA GLY A 20 20.53 1.85 -34.87
C GLY A 20 19.74 1.25 -33.72
N MET A 21 19.36 2.09 -32.77
CA MET A 21 18.24 1.83 -31.87
C MET A 21 16.98 1.87 -32.74
N ALA A 22 16.67 0.75 -33.38
CA ALA A 22 15.29 0.38 -33.57
C ALA A 22 14.77 0.02 -32.18
N ASN A 23 14.42 1.04 -31.39
CA ASN A 23 13.50 0.84 -30.28
C ASN A 23 12.21 0.38 -30.94
N ASP A 24 11.94 -0.90 -30.82
CA ASP A 24 10.63 -1.46 -31.07
C ASP A 24 9.66 -0.62 -30.23
N LEU A 25 8.80 0.17 -30.89
CA LEU A 25 7.65 0.83 -30.26
C LEU A 25 6.61 -0.24 -29.91
N ALA A 26 7.06 -1.33 -29.28
CA ALA A 26 6.20 -2.29 -28.64
C ALA A 26 5.56 -1.56 -27.46
N LEU A 27 4.25 -1.31 -27.56
CA LEU A 27 3.45 -0.96 -26.40
C LEU A 27 3.75 -2.02 -25.33
N GLU A 28 4.29 -1.57 -24.19
CA GLU A 28 4.59 -2.44 -23.06
C GLU A 28 3.29 -3.12 -22.62
N GLU A 29 3.23 -4.44 -22.75
CA GLU A 29 2.04 -5.21 -22.44
C GLU A 29 1.86 -5.28 -20.93
N VAL A 30 0.88 -4.55 -20.41
CA VAL A 30 0.51 -4.61 -19.01
C VAL A 30 -0.39 -5.82 -18.79
N VAL A 31 0.18 -6.90 -18.25
CA VAL A 31 -0.57 -8.08 -17.84
C VAL A 31 -1.23 -7.82 -16.49
N VAL A 32 -2.53 -8.06 -16.41
CA VAL A 32 -3.33 -7.90 -15.20
C VAL A 32 -4.08 -9.18 -14.81
N THR A 33 -4.48 -9.25 -13.55
CA THR A 33 -5.22 -10.37 -12.94
C THR A 33 -6.65 -10.00 -12.59
N ALA A 34 -7.20 -8.95 -13.22
CA ALA A 34 -8.51 -8.37 -12.92
C ALA A 34 -9.69 -9.36 -12.97
N GLN A 35 -9.58 -10.43 -13.76
CA GLN A 35 -10.60 -11.48 -13.87
C GLN A 35 -10.16 -12.81 -13.24
N LYS A 36 -9.23 -12.77 -12.26
CA LYS A 36 -8.59 -13.97 -11.66
C LYS A 36 -7.83 -14.84 -12.68
N ARG A 37 -7.49 -14.26 -13.82
CA ARG A 37 -6.67 -14.84 -14.89
C ARG A 37 -5.75 -13.76 -15.44
N GLU A 38 -4.57 -14.15 -15.86
CA GLU A 38 -3.60 -13.26 -16.51
C GLU A 38 -4.10 -12.89 -17.91
N GLN A 39 -4.22 -11.58 -18.16
CA GLN A 39 -4.68 -11.03 -19.43
C GLN A 39 -4.00 -9.69 -19.72
N ASN A 40 -3.85 -9.36 -21.00
CA ASN A 40 -3.48 -8.01 -21.40
C ASN A 40 -4.56 -7.01 -20.94
N LEU A 41 -4.15 -5.87 -20.39
CA LEU A 41 -5.05 -4.79 -19.99
C LEU A 41 -6.04 -4.38 -21.10
N ASN A 42 -5.62 -4.42 -22.38
CA ASN A 42 -6.45 -4.07 -23.53
C ASN A 42 -7.55 -5.10 -23.83
N ASP A 43 -7.39 -6.34 -23.39
CA ASP A 43 -8.35 -7.44 -23.59
C ASP A 43 -9.36 -7.56 -22.43
N VAL A 44 -9.18 -6.78 -21.37
CA VAL A 44 -10.04 -6.81 -20.20
C VAL A 44 -11.31 -6.00 -20.47
N GLY A 45 -12.44 -6.69 -20.58
CA GLY A 45 -13.76 -6.10 -20.84
C GLY A 45 -14.41 -5.35 -19.67
N ILE A 46 -13.62 -4.85 -18.72
CA ILE A 46 -14.10 -4.04 -17.58
C ILE A 46 -13.28 -2.75 -17.47
N SER A 47 -13.84 -1.74 -16.81
CA SER A 47 -13.11 -0.49 -16.58
C SER A 47 -12.06 -0.71 -15.49
N ILE A 48 -10.80 -0.78 -15.89
CA ILE A 48 -9.64 -0.98 -15.02
C ILE A 48 -8.60 0.12 -15.26
N SER A 49 -7.91 0.50 -14.19
CA SER A 49 -6.63 1.22 -14.26
C SER A 49 -5.55 0.35 -13.64
N ALA A 50 -4.38 0.27 -14.25
CA ALA A 50 -3.24 -0.44 -13.71
C ALA A 50 -2.03 0.49 -13.71
N ILE A 51 -1.33 0.56 -12.58
CA ILE A 51 -0.09 1.33 -12.42
C ILE A 51 1.03 0.34 -12.11
N THR A 52 2.07 0.30 -12.93
CA THR A 52 3.19 -0.64 -12.75
C THR A 52 4.19 -0.13 -11.70
N GLY A 53 5.00 -1.02 -11.14
CA GLY A 53 6.06 -0.66 -10.20
C GLY A 53 7.08 0.30 -10.79
N GLY A 54 7.40 0.17 -12.08
CA GLY A 54 8.24 1.13 -12.80
C GLY A 54 7.61 2.52 -12.86
N GLN A 55 6.32 2.61 -13.21
CA GLN A 55 5.57 3.86 -13.23
C GLN A 55 5.47 4.48 -11.83
N MET A 56 5.22 3.69 -10.79
CA MET A 56 5.17 4.19 -9.41
C MET A 56 6.51 4.82 -9.02
N LYS A 57 7.64 4.19 -9.36
CA LYS A 57 8.98 4.75 -9.11
C LYS A 57 9.23 6.03 -9.89
N GLU A 58 8.85 6.09 -11.17
CA GLU A 58 9.06 7.28 -12.02
C GLU A 58 8.20 8.47 -11.55
N LEU A 59 6.98 8.20 -11.09
CA LEU A 59 6.05 9.20 -10.58
C LEU A 59 6.28 9.56 -9.11
N GLY A 60 7.19 8.87 -8.40
CA GLY A 60 7.42 9.07 -6.97
C GLY A 60 6.26 8.62 -6.08
N ILE A 61 5.41 7.72 -6.57
CA ILE A 61 4.28 7.17 -5.79
C ILE A 61 4.86 6.20 -4.75
N SER A 62 4.77 6.61 -3.49
CA SER A 62 5.32 5.94 -2.32
C SER A 62 4.24 5.43 -1.35
N ASP A 63 3.02 5.96 -1.47
CA ASP A 63 1.87 5.62 -0.64
C ASP A 63 0.62 5.27 -1.47
N ALA A 64 -0.32 4.52 -0.89
CA ALA A 64 -1.58 4.18 -1.55
C ALA A 64 -2.47 5.41 -1.82
N THR A 65 -2.38 6.44 -0.97
CA THR A 65 -3.10 7.71 -1.11
C THR A 65 -2.69 8.48 -2.37
N GLU A 66 -1.39 8.52 -2.66
CA GLU A 66 -0.81 9.21 -3.83
C GLU A 66 -1.26 8.56 -5.16
N MET A 67 -1.59 7.26 -5.16
CA MET A 67 -2.10 6.60 -6.37
C MET A 67 -3.43 7.16 -6.87
N ALA A 68 -4.23 7.75 -5.97
CA ALA A 68 -5.52 8.34 -6.34
C ALA A 68 -5.36 9.49 -7.34
N GLU A 69 -4.23 10.21 -7.29
CA GLU A 69 -3.92 11.32 -8.20
C GLU A 69 -3.79 10.86 -9.66
N PHE A 70 -3.34 9.62 -9.87
CA PHE A 70 -3.09 9.03 -11.18
C PHE A 70 -4.20 8.06 -11.61
N THR A 71 -5.21 7.84 -10.77
CA THR A 71 -6.30 6.90 -11.05
C THR A 71 -7.64 7.63 -11.14
N PRO A 72 -8.15 7.93 -12.35
CA PRO A 72 -9.39 8.67 -12.51
C PRO A 72 -10.58 7.98 -11.82
N GLY A 73 -11.27 8.73 -10.96
CA GLY A 73 -12.42 8.25 -10.22
C GLY A 73 -12.08 7.42 -8.98
N LEU A 74 -10.81 7.29 -8.60
CA LEU A 74 -10.39 6.84 -7.27
C LEU A 74 -10.16 8.07 -6.40
N VAL A 75 -10.61 8.02 -5.15
CA VAL A 75 -10.28 8.98 -4.10
C VAL A 75 -9.88 8.16 -2.88
N LEU A 76 -8.70 8.44 -2.34
CA LEU A 76 -8.31 7.99 -1.01
C LEU A 76 -8.30 9.19 -0.09
N THR A 77 -8.91 9.02 1.08
CA THR A 77 -8.88 10.00 2.16
C THR A 77 -8.53 9.29 3.44
N GLU A 78 -7.58 9.81 4.21
CA GLU A 78 -7.37 9.34 5.58
C GLU A 78 -8.32 10.05 6.54
N THR A 79 -9.00 9.28 7.36
CA THR A 79 -9.85 9.84 8.43
C THR A 79 -8.99 10.51 9.49
N GLN A 80 -9.43 11.68 9.94
CA GLN A 80 -8.81 12.38 11.06
C GLN A 80 -9.70 12.18 12.30
N PRO A 81 -9.15 11.86 13.48
CA PRO A 81 -7.72 11.67 13.79
C PRO A 81 -7.22 10.22 13.66
N SER A 82 -8.08 9.25 13.31
CA SER A 82 -7.75 7.82 13.43
C SER A 82 -6.85 7.26 12.33
N GLY A 83 -6.58 8.00 11.27
CA GLY A 83 -5.72 7.59 10.16
C GLY A 83 -6.26 6.41 9.34
N VAL A 84 -7.52 6.01 9.51
CA VAL A 84 -8.09 4.89 8.76
C VAL A 84 -8.31 5.34 7.30
N PRO A 85 -7.76 4.63 6.30
CA PRO A 85 -7.92 5.01 4.89
C PRO A 85 -9.32 4.68 4.38
N ILE A 86 -9.98 5.65 3.76
CA ILE A 86 -11.25 5.49 3.06
C ILE A 86 -10.99 5.40 1.56
N TYR A 87 -11.40 4.28 0.98
CA TYR A 87 -11.34 4.04 -0.46
C TYR A 87 -12.69 4.38 -1.11
N THR A 88 -12.69 5.32 -2.05
CA THR A 88 -13.89 5.71 -2.80
C THR A 88 -13.64 5.55 -4.29
N ILE A 89 -14.49 4.78 -4.98
CA ILE A 89 -14.42 4.61 -6.45
C ILE A 89 -15.73 5.09 -7.07
N ARG A 90 -15.63 6.03 -8.02
CA ARG A 90 -16.78 6.65 -8.72
C ARG A 90 -17.84 7.21 -7.74
N GLY A 91 -17.39 7.78 -6.62
CA GLY A 91 -18.26 8.35 -5.59
C GLY A 91 -18.92 7.33 -4.66
N VAL A 92 -18.60 6.03 -4.82
CA VAL A 92 -19.04 4.97 -3.90
C VAL A 92 -17.90 4.69 -2.92
N GLY A 93 -18.08 5.15 -1.69
CA GLY A 93 -17.15 5.00 -0.56
C GLY A 93 -17.91 4.70 0.73
N PHE A 94 -17.19 4.42 1.81
CA PHE A 94 -17.76 4.24 3.15
C PHE A 94 -17.03 5.16 4.12
N ASP A 95 -17.71 6.18 4.60
CA ASP A 95 -17.14 7.21 5.46
C ASP A 95 -17.33 6.82 6.93
N ASP A 96 -16.36 6.05 7.44
CA ASP A 96 -16.32 5.58 8.83
C ASP A 96 -14.86 5.57 9.29
N TYR A 97 -14.64 6.09 10.50
CA TYR A 97 -13.33 6.23 11.13
C TYR A 97 -12.94 5.02 11.99
N SER A 98 -13.84 4.05 12.15
CA SER A 98 -13.62 2.82 12.92
C SER A 98 -12.65 1.87 12.22
N VAL A 99 -11.64 1.41 12.95
CA VAL A 99 -10.64 0.44 12.46
C VAL A 99 -11.24 -0.91 12.04
N GLY A 100 -12.39 -1.29 12.62
CA GLY A 100 -13.10 -2.54 12.32
C GLY A 100 -14.16 -2.39 11.23
N SER A 101 -14.22 -1.23 10.56
CA SER A 101 -15.22 -0.97 9.55
C SER A 101 -14.91 -1.66 8.23
N SER A 102 -15.96 -2.05 7.50
CA SER A 102 -15.84 -2.69 6.19
C SER A 102 -16.00 -1.65 5.08
N SER A 103 -14.99 -1.55 4.21
CA SER A 103 -15.03 -0.67 3.03
C SER A 103 -16.09 -1.11 2.00
N THR A 104 -16.60 -0.17 1.20
CA THR A 104 -17.43 -0.48 0.01
C THR A 104 -16.61 -0.76 -1.25
N VAL A 105 -15.30 -0.55 -1.17
CA VAL A 105 -14.27 -0.93 -2.13
C VAL A 105 -13.41 -2.04 -1.55
N GLY A 106 -13.35 -3.19 -2.22
CA GLY A 106 -12.62 -4.35 -1.71
C GLY A 106 -11.13 -4.17 -1.97
N VAL A 107 -10.30 -4.37 -0.96
CA VAL A 107 -8.84 -4.28 -1.12
C VAL A 107 -8.21 -5.67 -1.01
N TYR A 108 -7.27 -5.95 -1.90
CA TYR A 108 -6.63 -7.25 -2.03
C TYR A 108 -5.12 -7.06 -2.13
N VAL A 109 -4.38 -8.00 -1.55
CA VAL A 109 -2.94 -8.13 -1.75
C VAL A 109 -2.69 -9.54 -2.27
N ASP A 110 -2.06 -9.64 -3.43
CA ASP A 110 -1.84 -10.91 -4.13
C ASP A 110 -3.12 -11.76 -4.22
N GLU A 111 -4.23 -11.13 -4.62
CA GLU A 111 -5.57 -11.74 -4.76
C GLU A 111 -6.27 -12.15 -3.43
N VAL A 112 -5.67 -11.88 -2.28
CA VAL A 112 -6.23 -12.17 -0.94
C VAL A 112 -6.85 -10.92 -0.33
N ALA A 113 -8.10 -11.04 0.14
CA ALA A 113 -8.86 -9.93 0.68
C ALA A 113 -8.27 -9.41 1.99
N LEU A 114 -8.13 -8.09 2.10
CA LEU A 114 -7.93 -7.39 3.35
C LEU A 114 -9.31 -6.93 3.87
N PRO A 115 -9.82 -7.51 4.98
CA PRO A 115 -11.16 -7.23 5.46
C PRO A 115 -11.32 -5.80 6.01
N TYR A 116 -10.23 -5.20 6.49
CA TYR A 116 -10.24 -3.88 7.12
C TYR A 116 -9.30 -2.93 6.39
N PRO A 117 -9.73 -1.69 6.09
CA PRO A 117 -8.90 -0.72 5.38
C PRO A 117 -7.58 -0.40 6.08
N THR A 118 -7.53 -0.39 7.42
CA THR A 118 -6.28 -0.15 8.15
C THR A 118 -5.16 -1.16 7.82
N MET A 119 -5.51 -2.37 7.35
CA MET A 119 -4.53 -3.40 6.96
C MET A 119 -3.78 -3.07 5.66
N THR A 120 -4.21 -2.06 4.91
CA THR A 120 -3.52 -1.62 3.69
C THR A 120 -2.28 -0.77 3.98
N ARG A 121 -2.11 -0.32 5.22
CA ARG A 121 -0.88 0.34 5.66
C ARG A 121 0.32 -0.60 5.47
N GLY A 122 1.40 -0.08 4.91
CA GLY A 122 2.59 -0.87 4.62
C GLY A 122 2.40 -1.96 3.57
N VAL A 123 1.46 -1.84 2.61
CA VAL A 123 1.39 -2.76 1.44
C VAL A 123 2.15 -2.23 0.22
N MET A 124 2.41 -0.93 0.18
CA MET A 124 3.05 -0.19 -0.92
C MET A 124 4.58 -0.26 -0.89
N PHE A 125 5.11 -1.49 -0.82
CA PHE A 125 6.52 -1.76 -1.00
C PHE A 125 6.70 -3.03 -1.82
N ASP A 126 7.76 -3.05 -2.64
CA ASP A 126 8.09 -4.17 -3.51
C ASP A 126 6.89 -4.66 -4.36
N VAL A 127 6.19 -3.71 -4.96
CA VAL A 127 4.96 -3.94 -5.73
C VAL A 127 5.29 -4.00 -7.23
N ALA A 128 4.79 -5.04 -7.90
CA ALA A 128 4.90 -5.19 -9.35
C ALA A 128 3.92 -4.26 -10.07
N ARG A 129 2.70 -4.15 -9.54
CA ARG A 129 1.65 -3.24 -10.03
C ARG A 129 0.49 -3.14 -9.04
N VAL A 130 -0.33 -2.11 -9.22
CA VAL A 130 -1.64 -2.02 -8.56
C VAL A 130 -2.74 -1.93 -9.60
N GLU A 131 -3.77 -2.75 -9.43
CA GLU A 131 -4.92 -2.86 -10.31
C GLU A 131 -6.16 -2.28 -9.62
N VAL A 132 -6.80 -1.28 -10.23
CA VAL A 132 -8.01 -0.62 -9.73
C VAL A 132 -9.18 -0.91 -10.66
N LEU A 133 -10.06 -1.80 -10.23
CA LEU A 133 -11.27 -2.20 -10.93
C LEU A 133 -12.41 -1.29 -10.52
N LYS A 134 -13.07 -0.66 -11.50
CA LYS A 134 -14.09 0.36 -11.26
C LYS A 134 -15.50 -0.18 -11.48
N GLY A 135 -16.37 0.06 -10.50
CA GLY A 135 -17.74 -0.43 -10.49
C GLY A 135 -17.89 -1.81 -9.83
N PRO A 136 -19.11 -2.32 -9.66
CA PRO A 136 -19.38 -3.49 -8.83
C PRO A 136 -18.60 -4.75 -9.25
N GLN A 137 -17.85 -5.35 -8.32
CA GLN A 137 -17.05 -6.57 -8.52
C GLN A 137 -17.49 -7.75 -7.62
N GLY A 138 -18.75 -7.77 -7.21
CA GLY A 138 -19.26 -8.75 -6.23
C GLY A 138 -19.17 -10.22 -6.63
N THR A 139 -19.03 -10.53 -7.93
CA THR A 139 -18.94 -11.92 -8.44
C THR A 139 -17.57 -12.56 -8.22
N LEU A 140 -16.48 -11.82 -8.47
CA LEU A 140 -15.10 -12.34 -8.36
C LEU A 140 -14.39 -11.95 -7.07
N TYR A 141 -14.78 -10.84 -6.46
CA TYR A 141 -14.13 -10.27 -5.29
C TYR A 141 -15.00 -10.38 -4.02
N GLY A 142 -16.33 -10.53 -4.16
CA GLY A 142 -17.23 -10.87 -3.06
C GLY A 142 -17.87 -9.66 -2.36
N ARG A 143 -18.34 -9.86 -1.12
CA ARG A 143 -18.95 -8.79 -0.31
C ARG A 143 -17.91 -7.68 -0.10
N ASN A 144 -18.31 -6.41 -0.17
CA ASN A 144 -17.47 -5.20 -0.05
C ASN A 144 -16.84 -4.67 -1.35
N SER A 145 -17.30 -5.12 -2.53
CA SER A 145 -16.84 -4.58 -3.82
C SER A 145 -17.93 -3.85 -4.61
N THR A 146 -18.75 -3.04 -3.93
CA THR A 146 -19.86 -2.30 -4.56
C THR A 146 -19.35 -1.14 -5.41
N GLY A 147 -18.34 -0.41 -4.91
CA GLY A 147 -17.68 0.67 -5.67
C GLY A 147 -16.62 0.17 -6.65
N GLY A 148 -16.01 -0.97 -6.34
CA GLY A 148 -14.87 -1.51 -7.08
C GLY A 148 -14.01 -2.44 -6.25
N ALA A 149 -12.84 -2.76 -6.79
CA ALA A 149 -11.80 -3.49 -6.07
C ALA A 149 -10.41 -2.91 -6.40
N ILE A 150 -9.51 -2.94 -5.44
CA ILE A 150 -8.10 -2.57 -5.59
C ILE A 150 -7.26 -3.79 -5.26
N ASN A 151 -6.33 -4.15 -6.13
CA ASN A 151 -5.48 -5.32 -5.97
C ASN A 151 -4.01 -4.92 -6.09
N PHE A 152 -3.29 -5.00 -4.97
CA PHE A 152 -1.85 -4.78 -4.90
C PHE A 152 -1.15 -6.10 -5.23
N ILE A 153 -0.37 -6.12 -6.32
CA ILE A 153 0.36 -7.30 -6.76
C ILE A 153 1.83 -7.14 -6.42
N SER A 154 2.34 -8.01 -5.56
CA SER A 154 3.74 -8.03 -5.15
C SER A 154 4.64 -8.54 -6.28
N ASN A 155 5.90 -8.10 -6.31
CA ASN A 155 6.91 -8.76 -7.15
C ASN A 155 7.06 -10.23 -6.75
N LYS A 156 7.13 -11.12 -7.74
CA LYS A 156 7.32 -12.56 -7.51
C LYS A 156 8.81 -12.89 -7.38
N PRO A 157 9.16 -14.04 -6.78
CA PRO A 157 10.55 -14.52 -6.80
C PRO A 157 11.14 -14.59 -8.20
N SER A 158 12.32 -14.01 -8.40
CA SER A 158 13.05 -14.04 -9.67
C SER A 158 13.72 -15.40 -9.91
N ASP A 159 13.95 -15.74 -11.18
CA ASP A 159 14.73 -16.92 -11.56
C ASP A 159 16.22 -16.71 -11.28
N GLU A 160 16.74 -15.53 -11.59
CA GLU A 160 18.13 -15.14 -11.35
C GLU A 160 18.28 -14.37 -10.03
N PHE A 161 19.50 -14.31 -9.52
CA PHE A 161 19.79 -13.53 -8.32
C PHE A 161 19.62 -12.03 -8.59
N GLU A 162 18.73 -11.40 -7.83
CA GLU A 162 18.46 -9.97 -7.88
C GLU A 162 18.44 -9.37 -6.48
N ALA A 163 18.98 -8.17 -6.33
CA ALA A 163 18.90 -7.41 -5.10
C ALA A 163 18.78 -5.92 -5.41
N SER A 164 18.06 -5.19 -4.56
CA SER A 164 17.92 -3.74 -4.65
C SER A 164 17.88 -3.12 -3.28
N ILE A 165 18.43 -1.91 -3.18
CA ILE A 165 18.30 -1.01 -2.04
C ILE A 165 17.97 0.38 -2.57
N SER A 166 16.91 0.99 -2.02
CA SER A 166 16.54 2.38 -2.22
C SER A 166 16.61 3.08 -0.87
N LEU A 167 17.15 4.30 -0.85
CA LEU A 167 17.25 5.11 0.34
C LEU A 167 16.77 6.52 0.01
N ASP A 168 15.75 6.98 0.71
CA ASP A 168 15.22 8.32 0.59
C ASP A 168 15.50 9.10 1.87
N VAL A 169 15.90 10.36 1.71
CA VAL A 169 16.14 11.29 2.81
C VAL A 169 15.38 12.58 2.53
N GLY A 170 14.71 13.11 3.55
CA GLY A 170 13.82 14.26 3.40
C GLY A 170 13.89 15.23 4.58
N ASN A 171 12.99 16.20 4.57
CA ASN A 171 12.80 17.13 5.68
C ASN A 171 12.20 16.41 6.89
N TYR A 172 12.18 17.08 8.06
CA TYR A 172 11.57 16.55 9.29
C TYR A 172 12.20 15.24 9.79
N GLU A 173 13.51 15.08 9.57
CA GLU A 173 14.22 13.84 9.87
C GLU A 173 13.60 12.61 9.19
N TYR A 174 13.13 12.79 7.94
CA TYR A 174 12.56 11.72 7.14
C TYR A 174 13.66 10.81 6.54
N TYR A 175 13.54 9.52 6.79
CA TYR A 175 14.36 8.46 6.21
C TYR A 175 13.46 7.30 5.77
N LYS A 176 13.61 6.87 4.53
CA LYS A 176 12.98 5.64 4.04
C LYS A 176 14.02 4.71 3.46
N ALA A 177 13.88 3.41 3.72
CA ALA A 177 14.71 2.39 3.11
C ALA A 177 13.84 1.26 2.59
N ASP A 178 13.88 1.03 1.27
CA ASP A 178 13.25 -0.11 0.61
C ASP A 178 14.33 -1.09 0.14
N THR A 179 14.20 -2.35 0.52
CA THR A 179 15.17 -3.38 0.13
C THR A 179 14.48 -4.66 -0.31
N TYR A 180 15.08 -5.36 -1.25
CA TYR A 180 14.72 -6.73 -1.54
C TYR A 180 15.92 -7.55 -1.99
N ILE A 181 15.78 -8.86 -1.81
CA ILE A 181 16.66 -9.89 -2.35
C ILE A 181 15.80 -11.01 -2.91
N SER A 182 16.16 -11.54 -4.07
CA SER A 182 15.39 -12.56 -4.77
C SER A 182 16.29 -13.45 -5.62
N GLY A 183 15.81 -14.66 -5.93
CA GLY A 183 16.46 -15.57 -6.86
C GLY A 183 16.11 -17.03 -6.59
N ALA A 184 16.67 -17.91 -7.42
CA ALA A 184 16.62 -19.35 -7.22
C ALA A 184 17.39 -19.78 -5.95
N LEU A 185 16.71 -20.55 -5.09
CA LEU A 185 17.29 -21.27 -3.95
C LEU A 185 17.70 -22.70 -4.34
N SER A 186 17.04 -23.25 -5.36
CA SER A 186 17.34 -24.52 -6.03
C SER A 186 16.78 -24.50 -7.46
N ASP A 187 16.92 -25.59 -8.20
CA ASP A 187 16.34 -25.74 -9.55
C ASP A 187 14.80 -25.66 -9.57
N THR A 188 14.13 -25.83 -8.43
CA THR A 188 12.67 -25.89 -8.32
C THR A 188 12.09 -24.94 -7.28
N VAL A 189 12.94 -24.23 -6.52
CA VAL A 189 12.50 -23.33 -5.45
C VAL A 189 13.10 -21.96 -5.66
N ARG A 190 12.25 -20.93 -5.66
CA ARG A 190 12.63 -19.52 -5.73
C ARG A 190 12.20 -18.79 -4.47
N GLY A 191 12.99 -17.82 -4.06
CA GLY A 191 12.72 -17.00 -2.88
C GLY A 191 12.74 -15.51 -3.19
N ARG A 192 11.98 -14.77 -2.39
CA ARG A 192 12.07 -13.31 -2.30
C ARG A 192 11.84 -12.85 -0.87
N ILE A 193 12.70 -11.97 -0.40
CA ILE A 193 12.51 -11.25 0.87
C ILE A 193 12.56 -9.77 0.53
N ALA A 194 11.55 -9.03 0.98
CA ALA A 194 11.49 -7.58 0.87
C ALA A 194 11.22 -6.95 2.23
N LEU A 195 11.88 -5.83 2.50
CA LEU A 195 11.75 -5.07 3.75
C LEU A 195 11.65 -3.59 3.41
N THR A 196 10.80 -2.89 4.14
CA THR A 196 10.69 -1.43 4.09
C THR A 196 10.66 -0.85 5.49
N THR A 197 11.26 0.32 5.67
CA THR A 197 11.09 1.14 6.86
C THR A 197 10.99 2.60 6.49
N THR A 198 10.08 3.31 7.16
CA THR A 198 9.89 4.76 7.03
C THR A 198 9.93 5.35 8.43
N GLN A 199 10.95 6.16 8.71
CA GLN A 199 11.07 6.91 9.95
C GLN A 199 10.97 8.40 9.65
N GLN A 200 10.25 9.15 10.49
CA GLN A 200 10.25 10.60 10.48
C GLN A 200 10.20 11.10 11.93
N GLY A 201 11.34 11.60 12.40
CA GLY A 201 11.55 11.97 13.81
C GLY A 201 10.95 13.31 14.22
N GLU A 202 10.53 14.14 13.27
CA GLU A 202 9.82 15.38 13.56
C GLU A 202 8.44 15.40 12.91
N GLY A 203 7.42 15.82 13.66
CA GLY A 203 6.09 16.10 13.12
C GLY A 203 6.08 17.33 12.21
N TRP A 204 5.37 17.24 11.08
CA TRP A 204 5.20 18.34 10.13
C TRP A 204 3.97 19.22 10.44
N GLN A 205 2.98 18.71 11.19
CA GLN A 205 1.84 19.49 11.66
C GLN A 205 2.21 20.23 12.93
N GLU A 206 2.34 21.55 12.86
CA GLU A 206 2.59 22.40 14.03
C GLU A 206 1.28 23.02 14.54
N SER A 207 1.04 22.93 15.85
CA SER A 207 -0.10 23.59 16.48
C SER A 207 0.06 25.12 16.50
N ILE A 208 -1.03 25.84 16.27
CA ILE A 208 -1.06 27.32 16.31
C ILE A 208 -1.28 27.88 17.72
N THR A 209 -1.81 27.06 18.63
CA THR A 209 -2.15 27.45 20.01
C THR A 209 -1.23 26.80 21.04
N THR A 210 -0.73 25.60 20.75
CA THR A 210 0.27 24.89 21.55
C THR A 210 1.56 24.78 20.75
N ASN A 211 2.68 24.47 21.40
CA ASN A 211 3.96 24.24 20.70
C ASN A 211 4.13 22.74 20.36
N ASP A 212 3.02 22.02 20.19
CA ASP A 212 2.99 20.59 19.92
C ASP A 212 3.12 20.34 18.42
N LYS A 213 3.70 19.19 18.06
CA LYS A 213 3.86 18.72 16.69
C LYS A 213 3.23 17.35 16.51
N LEU A 214 2.72 17.07 15.32
CA LEU A 214 2.18 15.77 14.92
C LEU A 214 2.64 15.39 13.52
N GLY A 215 2.55 14.10 13.22
CA GLY A 215 2.85 13.53 11.91
C GLY A 215 4.21 12.86 11.85
N GLU A 216 4.77 12.46 13.00
CA GLU A 216 5.90 11.53 13.07
C GLU A 216 5.52 10.20 12.40
N LYS A 217 6.51 9.54 11.80
CA LYS A 217 6.34 8.23 11.17
C LYS A 217 7.26 7.20 11.80
N ASP A 218 6.71 6.04 12.11
CA ASP A 218 7.45 4.85 12.50
C ASP A 218 6.76 3.62 11.87
N GLU A 219 7.22 3.28 10.68
CA GLU A 219 6.68 2.18 9.90
C GLU A 219 7.78 1.17 9.58
N VAL A 220 7.47 -0.10 9.79
CA VAL A 220 8.32 -1.22 9.35
C VAL A 220 7.41 -2.28 8.75
N ALA A 221 7.72 -2.73 7.53
CA ALA A 221 7.02 -3.85 6.92
C ALA A 221 7.98 -4.81 6.23
N GLY A 222 7.56 -6.07 6.17
CA GLY A 222 8.33 -7.16 5.59
C GLY A 222 7.46 -8.17 4.88
N ARG A 223 8.01 -8.73 3.80
CA ARG A 223 7.39 -9.75 2.96
C ARG A 223 8.37 -10.86 2.67
N VAL A 224 7.94 -12.10 2.86
CA VAL A 224 8.67 -13.30 2.44
C VAL A 224 7.80 -14.11 1.50
N LEU A 225 8.33 -14.38 0.32
CA LEU A 225 7.72 -15.21 -0.70
C LEU A 225 8.62 -16.40 -0.99
N LEU A 226 8.05 -17.61 -0.98
CA LEU A 226 8.69 -18.80 -1.50
C LEU A 226 7.78 -19.40 -2.56
N GLN A 227 8.33 -19.68 -3.73
CA GLN A 227 7.65 -20.40 -4.78
C GLN A 227 8.36 -21.73 -4.99
N TRP A 228 7.59 -22.82 -4.97
CA TRP A 228 8.07 -24.16 -5.21
C TRP A 228 7.30 -24.78 -6.37
N ASP A 229 8.01 -25.05 -7.44
CA ASP A 229 7.52 -25.79 -8.60
C ASP A 229 7.67 -27.28 -8.26
N ALA A 230 6.64 -27.84 -7.63
CA ALA A 230 6.66 -29.23 -7.13
C ALA A 230 6.66 -30.26 -8.27
N SER A 231 6.11 -29.89 -9.42
CA SER A 231 6.18 -30.60 -10.70
C SER A 231 5.89 -29.63 -11.85
N ASP A 232 5.98 -30.09 -13.10
CA ASP A 232 5.63 -29.30 -14.30
C ASP A 232 4.18 -28.75 -14.31
N THR A 233 3.33 -29.23 -13.40
CA THR A 233 1.89 -28.94 -13.34
C THR A 233 1.41 -28.38 -11.99
N VAL A 234 2.27 -28.38 -10.97
CA VAL A 234 1.92 -28.01 -9.60
C VAL A 234 2.90 -26.97 -9.08
N ASP A 235 2.38 -25.77 -8.85
CA ASP A 235 3.12 -24.65 -8.28
C ASP A 235 2.56 -24.32 -6.89
N LEU A 236 3.43 -24.20 -5.90
CA LEU A 236 3.10 -23.85 -4.53
C LEU A 236 3.69 -22.49 -4.19
N THR A 237 2.88 -21.60 -3.63
CA THR A 237 3.34 -20.29 -3.15
C THR A 237 3.08 -20.15 -1.66
N PHE A 238 4.13 -19.85 -0.93
CA PHE A 238 4.08 -19.41 0.46
C PHE A 238 4.27 -17.90 0.49
N ASN A 239 3.35 -17.19 1.15
CA ASN A 239 3.43 -15.74 1.29
C ASN A 239 3.18 -15.32 2.76
N LEU A 240 4.16 -14.63 3.33
CA LEU A 240 4.14 -14.14 4.70
C LEU A 240 4.38 -12.62 4.72
N HIS A 241 3.41 -11.88 5.25
CA HIS A 241 3.47 -10.42 5.40
C HIS A 241 3.40 -10.04 6.89
N ALA A 242 4.24 -9.10 7.30
CA ALA A 242 4.18 -8.50 8.62
C ALA A 242 4.44 -7.00 8.51
N ASN A 243 3.74 -6.21 9.31
CA ASN A 243 4.00 -4.78 9.43
C ASN A 243 3.75 -4.29 10.86
N THR A 244 4.38 -3.18 11.20
CA THR A 244 4.08 -2.36 12.37
C THR A 244 4.05 -0.92 11.91
N ASP A 245 3.14 -0.16 12.50
CA ASP A 245 2.96 1.26 12.23
C ASP A 245 2.61 1.90 13.57
N GLN A 246 3.53 2.70 14.08
CA GLN A 246 3.39 3.51 15.29
C GLN A 246 3.40 5.00 14.97
N SER A 247 3.11 5.35 13.71
CA SER A 247 3.05 6.73 13.24
C SER A 247 1.93 7.51 13.92
N ASP A 248 2.10 8.82 13.99
CA ASP A 248 1.07 9.72 14.46
C ASP A 248 -0.12 9.74 13.48
N GLY A 249 -1.33 9.73 14.03
CA GLY A 249 -2.52 10.10 13.27
C GLY A 249 -2.53 11.62 13.00
N PRO A 250 -2.87 12.06 11.78
CA PRO A 250 -2.95 13.49 11.49
C PRO A 250 -4.08 14.14 12.33
N ALA A 251 -3.82 15.34 12.86
CA ALA A 251 -4.85 16.15 13.49
C ALA A 251 -5.78 16.76 12.44
N ALA A 252 -7.05 16.94 12.83
CA ALA A 252 -8.07 17.61 12.04
C ALA A 252 -7.65 19.04 11.68
N GLU A 253 -7.39 19.31 10.40
CA GLU A 253 -7.13 20.68 9.93
C GLU A 253 -8.44 21.43 9.68
N VAL A 254 -8.70 22.49 10.45
CA VAL A 254 -9.84 23.38 10.21
C VAL A 254 -9.46 24.38 9.11
N ILE A 255 -9.63 23.99 7.86
CA ILE A 255 -9.40 24.86 6.70
C ILE A 255 -10.57 25.85 6.61
N ARG A 256 -10.43 26.98 7.32
CA ARG A 256 -11.36 28.11 7.54
C ARG A 256 -12.23 27.99 8.79
N GLU A 257 -12.09 29.00 9.64
CA GLU A 257 -13.22 29.58 10.37
C GLU A 257 -14.27 30.06 9.34
N THR A 258 -15.08 29.16 8.78
CA THR A 258 -16.46 29.57 8.54
C THR A 258 -17.01 29.85 9.92
N ASN A 259 -17.20 31.13 10.24
CA ASN A 259 -18.12 31.56 11.27
C ASN A 259 -19.41 30.78 11.05
N PHE A 260 -19.56 29.64 11.73
CA PHE A 260 -20.86 29.04 11.97
C PHE A 260 -21.51 29.98 12.96
N ALA A 261 -21.96 31.13 12.46
CA ALA A 261 -23.07 31.82 13.07
C ALA A 261 -24.24 30.86 12.91
N PHE A 262 -24.36 29.91 13.85
CA PHE A 262 -25.64 29.32 14.12
C PHE A 262 -26.54 30.52 14.36
N ALA A 263 -27.46 30.77 13.43
CA ALA A 263 -28.64 31.53 13.75
C ALA A 263 -29.35 30.70 14.81
N VAL A 264 -28.93 30.87 16.06
CA VAL A 264 -29.61 30.35 17.22
C VAL A 264 -30.93 31.10 17.19
N ASN A 265 -31.93 30.49 16.56
CA ASN A 265 -33.30 30.86 16.81
C ASN A 265 -33.55 30.38 18.23
N PRO A 266 -33.67 31.27 19.23
CA PRO A 266 -33.83 30.85 20.62
C PRO A 266 -35.22 30.22 20.74
N GLN A 267 -35.31 28.92 20.53
CA GLN A 267 -36.45 28.13 20.98
C GLN A 267 -36.29 27.95 22.50
N PRO A 268 -37.21 28.49 23.31
CA PRO A 268 -37.14 28.31 24.75
C PRO A 268 -37.39 26.82 25.07
N GLY A 269 -36.41 26.13 25.65
CA GLY A 269 -36.63 24.81 26.26
C GLY A 269 -35.70 23.67 25.87
N LEU A 270 -34.75 23.85 24.95
CA LEU A 270 -33.70 22.86 24.72
C LEU A 270 -32.44 23.26 25.48
N ALA A 271 -32.21 22.60 26.63
CA ALA A 271 -30.92 22.64 27.30
C ALA A 271 -29.88 22.05 26.35
N THR A 272 -29.00 22.90 25.81
CA THR A 272 -27.84 22.47 25.04
C THR A 272 -26.84 21.87 26.00
N THR A 273 -26.94 20.57 26.27
CA THR A 273 -25.84 19.79 26.81
C THR A 273 -24.71 19.85 25.79
N PHE A 274 -23.73 20.70 26.06
CA PHE A 274 -22.43 20.69 25.39
C PHE A 274 -21.83 19.31 25.62
N ASP A 275 -21.55 18.60 24.52
CA ASP A 275 -20.82 17.34 24.56
C ASP A 275 -19.32 17.66 24.37
N PRO A 276 -18.49 17.57 25.43
CA PRO A 276 -17.08 17.93 25.37
C PRO A 276 -16.24 16.99 24.49
N PHE A 277 -16.82 15.89 23.97
CA PHE A 277 -16.12 14.95 23.08
C PHE A 277 -15.79 15.51 21.69
N LEU A 278 -16.45 16.60 21.27
CA LEU A 278 -16.24 17.21 19.94
C LEU A 278 -15.14 18.28 19.91
N TYR A 279 -14.53 18.62 21.07
CA TYR A 279 -13.49 19.64 21.17
C TYR A 279 -12.51 19.30 22.30
N PRO A 280 -11.43 18.56 22.06
CA PRO A 280 -10.39 18.36 23.07
C PRO A 280 -9.64 19.69 23.25
N GLY A 281 -9.98 20.44 24.30
CA GLY A 281 -9.35 21.72 24.62
C GLY A 281 -10.09 22.59 25.63
N LEU A 282 -11.36 22.29 25.94
CA LEU A 282 -12.13 23.03 26.95
C LEU A 282 -12.64 22.11 28.06
N VAL A 283 -11.89 22.11 29.16
CA VAL A 283 -12.26 21.65 30.52
C VAL A 283 -12.31 20.13 30.74
N GLY A 284 -11.56 19.68 31.76
CA GLY A 284 -11.50 18.27 32.17
C GLY A 284 -12.77 17.77 32.84
N ALA A 285 -13.06 16.48 32.64
CA ALA A 285 -13.96 15.71 33.47
C ALA A 285 -13.67 14.21 33.35
N GLU A 286 -13.89 13.53 34.47
CA GLU A 286 -13.48 12.18 34.84
C GLU A 286 -14.33 11.06 34.20
N ASN A 287 -13.71 9.87 34.19
CA ASN A 287 -14.25 8.51 34.07
C ASN A 287 -15.77 8.35 34.03
N VAL A 288 -16.27 7.67 32.97
CA VAL A 288 -17.49 6.87 33.06
C VAL A 288 -17.30 5.55 32.32
N SER A 289 -17.33 4.46 33.09
CA SER A 289 -17.51 3.08 32.67
C SER A 289 -18.97 2.78 32.34
N GLU A 290 -19.24 1.97 31.31
CA GLU A 290 -19.95 0.67 31.42
C GLU A 290 -20.34 0.09 30.03
N ASP A 291 -19.79 -1.09 29.77
CA ASP A 291 -20.36 -2.30 29.17
C ASP A 291 -21.32 -2.25 27.97
N PHE A 292 -20.85 -2.81 26.86
CA PHE A 292 -21.69 -3.60 25.96
C PHE A 292 -20.98 -4.90 25.54
N ALA A 293 -21.50 -6.02 26.04
CA ALA A 293 -21.06 -7.36 25.68
C ALA A 293 -21.67 -7.79 24.34
N GLY A 294 -20.81 -8.09 23.37
CA GLY A 294 -21.18 -8.75 22.10
C GLY A 294 -20.28 -9.95 21.87
N PHE A 295 -20.86 -11.14 21.88
CA PHE A 295 -20.17 -12.40 21.60
C PHE A 295 -19.79 -12.49 20.11
N ALA A 296 -18.52 -12.75 19.83
CA ALA A 296 -18.07 -13.42 18.61
C ALA A 296 -16.85 -14.29 18.96
N ASP A 297 -17.08 -15.59 19.05
CA ASP A 297 -16.00 -16.58 19.17
C ASP A 297 -15.14 -16.52 17.91
N THR A 298 -13.92 -16.01 18.07
CA THR A 298 -12.79 -16.29 17.19
C THR A 298 -11.63 -16.54 18.12
N LEU A 299 -11.02 -17.73 18.01
CA LEU A 299 -9.84 -18.11 18.78
C LEU A 299 -8.68 -17.16 18.42
N ALA A 300 -8.61 -16.04 19.13
CA ALA A 300 -7.49 -15.13 19.13
C ALA A 300 -6.57 -15.54 20.29
N PHE A 301 -5.34 -15.93 19.98
CA PHE A 301 -4.29 -16.00 21.00
C PHE A 301 -3.95 -14.56 21.39
N ARG A 302 -4.54 -14.09 22.50
CA ARG A 302 -4.26 -12.77 23.07
C ARG A 302 -3.14 -12.92 24.10
N SER A 303 -1.94 -12.46 23.77
CA SER A 303 -0.88 -12.19 24.74
C SER A 303 -1.02 -10.73 25.16
N ASN A 304 -1.63 -10.45 26.32
CA ASN A 304 -1.60 -9.12 26.90
C ASN A 304 -0.24 -8.90 27.56
N SER A 305 0.57 -7.99 27.01
CA SER A 305 1.75 -7.45 27.67
C SER A 305 1.68 -5.92 27.60
N GLU A 306 1.18 -5.31 28.68
CA GLU A 306 1.12 -3.85 28.88
C GLU A 306 2.51 -3.29 29.26
N ASP A 307 3.53 -3.56 28.44
CA ASP A 307 4.90 -3.10 28.72
C ASP A 307 5.41 -2.27 27.53
N PRO A 308 5.64 -0.94 27.69
CA PRO A 308 5.99 -0.02 26.61
C PRO A 308 7.43 -0.18 26.08
N GLY A 309 8.04 -1.36 26.27
CA GLY A 309 9.41 -1.67 25.87
C GLY A 309 9.58 -3.03 25.18
N GLN A 310 8.50 -3.74 24.86
CA GLN A 310 8.58 -4.96 24.05
C GLN A 310 8.11 -4.70 22.63
N ALA A 311 9.00 -4.95 21.67
CA ALA A 311 8.66 -4.91 20.26
C ALA A 311 7.54 -5.91 19.98
N ASP A 312 6.37 -5.40 19.61
CA ASP A 312 5.15 -6.17 19.41
C ASP A 312 5.14 -6.78 18.00
N TRP A 313 5.91 -7.85 17.80
CA TRP A 313 5.91 -8.57 16.53
C TRP A 313 4.68 -9.49 16.46
N GLY A 314 3.62 -9.03 15.79
CA GLY A 314 2.43 -9.83 15.49
C GLY A 314 2.47 -10.45 14.09
N LEU A 315 2.29 -11.77 13.97
CA LEU A 315 1.99 -12.42 12.70
C LEU A 315 0.62 -11.92 12.21
N ARG A 316 0.62 -10.95 11.27
CA ARG A 316 -0.62 -10.36 10.75
C ARG A 316 -1.34 -11.26 9.76
N GLN A 317 -0.59 -12.00 8.94
CA GLN A 317 -1.18 -12.88 7.94
C GLN A 317 -0.23 -14.02 7.55
N LEU A 318 -0.77 -15.24 7.53
CA LEU A 318 -0.13 -16.40 6.93
C LEU A 318 -1.00 -16.86 5.75
N ILE A 319 -0.48 -16.78 4.52
CA ILE A 319 -1.20 -17.19 3.32
C ILE A 319 -0.49 -18.40 2.72
N ALA A 320 -1.20 -19.53 2.68
CA ALA A 320 -0.79 -20.73 1.95
C ALA A 320 -1.94 -21.15 1.03
N TYR A 321 -1.70 -21.22 -0.28
CA TYR A 321 -2.69 -21.77 -1.21
C TYR A 321 -2.06 -22.57 -2.34
N LEU A 322 -2.83 -23.54 -2.85
CA LEU A 322 -2.46 -24.45 -3.93
C LEU A 322 -3.02 -23.92 -5.26
N ARG A 323 -2.17 -23.67 -6.27
CA ARG A 323 -2.60 -23.34 -7.64
C ARG A 323 -2.25 -24.50 -8.56
N SER A 324 -3.26 -25.15 -9.16
CA SER A 324 -3.03 -26.17 -10.19
C SER A 324 -3.18 -25.55 -11.58
N LYS A 325 -2.20 -25.70 -12.46
CA LYS A 325 -2.34 -25.36 -13.89
C LYS A 325 -3.35 -26.31 -14.53
N TRP A 326 -4.46 -25.76 -15.02
CA TRP A 326 -5.35 -26.48 -15.94
C TRP A 326 -5.07 -25.97 -17.35
N GLU A 327 -4.37 -26.78 -18.16
CA GLU A 327 -4.32 -26.58 -19.60
C GLU A 327 -5.67 -27.03 -20.19
N SER A 328 -6.55 -26.08 -20.49
CA SER A 328 -7.74 -26.34 -21.31
C SER A 328 -7.39 -26.17 -22.79
N ALA A 329 -6.86 -27.24 -23.38
CA ALA A 329 -7.02 -27.47 -24.80
C ALA A 329 -8.52 -27.72 -25.07
N VAL A 330 -9.24 -26.68 -25.49
CA VAL A 330 -10.54 -26.84 -26.16
C VAL A 330 -10.45 -26.20 -27.53
N SER A 331 -10.00 -27.00 -28.48
CA SER A 331 -10.40 -26.87 -29.88
C SER A 331 -11.92 -27.11 -29.96
N CYS A 332 -12.69 -26.12 -30.40
CA CYS A 332 -13.99 -26.37 -30.99
C CYS A 332 -14.11 -25.60 -32.31
N VAL A 333 -14.44 -26.41 -33.33
CA VAL A 333 -14.98 -26.08 -34.65
C VAL A 333 -16.32 -25.37 -34.53
#